data_AF-A0AA36J3M5-F1
#
_entry.id   AF-A0AA36J3M5-F1
#
_cell.length_a   1.000
_cell.length_b   1.000
_cell.length_c   1.000
_cell.angle_alpha   90.00
_cell.angle_beta   90.00
_cell.angle_gamma   90.00
#
_symmetry.space_group_name_H-M   'P 1'
#
loop_
_entity.id
_entity.type
_entity.pdbx_description
1 polymer ?
#
loop_
_entity_poly.entity_id
_entity_poly.type
_entity_poly.pdbx_seq_one_letter_code
_entity_poly.pdbx_strand_id
1 'polypeptide(L)'
;MLPVLCTHVKGLSLPRLEDSLLANDWGPGCMVWDYWVRHEARELTVDPWHWDTPPEPATRMVTGKRKVAMIMPVPAQPMCPPETRVTVNYTVSLAHDEQGRDHLSVKSSAVSHDVPYGDHFSVDEKIEMVREADGVLVTKMWTADFVKRTFLRGLIESRVKLSQADTCEKLMAILQAYADESSPLDSLASPMSSPKDSEGNAALLESDGEDFYSMGDESCEEGDGEKEAVSTSRALMNYLGDAILNIKADRPSLQDWQRFDAEVWELQRRTTMFHDDWRSPFLPHDSQKRARWVDERYRKHCWVLLPSHLAATAELPPLQSPPAMGSQVAWHVATDGEADKDGWQYAADFYKKKSKWGVKAAIYLCRRRRWKATFVRIPKVVTPRVITVQLWELQRRTTIFQSDWRAPFLPHDAIRHRFRWVDMDFNVHPWCPPANTLASADKPPIRAPVGWEAEGWVVAQPPGSCDSGRWQYSSDLNRSDKRWGSQSTGLGCRRRLWSCIFTEGCRLEL
;
A
#
# COMPACT_ATOMS: atom_id res chain seq x y z
N MET A 1 -14.86 -3.85 -3.75
CA MET A 1 -13.70 -4.74 -3.96
C MET A 1 -13.08 -4.39 -5.30
N LEU A 2 -11.75 -4.37 -5.42
CA LEU A 2 -11.08 -4.21 -6.72
C LEU A 2 -10.78 -5.60 -7.30
N PRO A 3 -10.94 -5.81 -8.61
CA PRO A 3 -10.59 -7.08 -9.23
C PRO A 3 -9.08 -7.31 -9.13
N VAL A 4 -8.69 -8.52 -8.73
CA VAL A 4 -7.30 -9.00 -8.77
C VAL A 4 -6.99 -9.80 -10.02
N LEU A 5 -8.03 -10.35 -10.66
CA LEU A 5 -7.98 -11.04 -11.92
C LEU A 5 -9.16 -10.57 -12.76
N CYS A 6 -8.92 -10.26 -14.02
CA CYS A 6 -9.93 -10.00 -15.04
C CYS A 6 -9.33 -10.46 -16.37
N THR A 7 -9.75 -11.61 -16.86
CA THR A 7 -9.15 -12.22 -18.05
C THR A 7 -10.17 -13.03 -18.82
N HIS A 8 -10.02 -13.04 -20.15
CA HIS A 8 -10.84 -13.84 -21.04
C HIS A 8 -10.13 -15.17 -21.31
N VAL A 9 -10.80 -16.29 -21.05
CA VAL A 9 -10.26 -17.63 -21.26
C VAL A 9 -10.93 -18.25 -22.48
N LYS A 10 -10.22 -18.25 -23.61
CA LYS A 10 -10.69 -18.79 -24.88
C LYS A 10 -10.85 -20.30 -24.81
N GLY A 11 -11.89 -20.83 -25.45
CA GLY A 11 -12.21 -22.26 -25.49
C GLY A 11 -12.85 -22.80 -24.20
N LEU A 12 -12.93 -21.99 -23.13
CA LEU A 12 -13.54 -22.43 -21.88
C LEU A 12 -15.07 -22.53 -22.02
N SER A 13 -15.63 -23.68 -21.68
CA SER A 13 -17.07 -23.95 -21.74
C SER A 13 -17.74 -23.63 -20.40
N LEU A 14 -18.60 -22.61 -20.35
CA LEU A 14 -19.34 -22.25 -19.14
C LEU A 14 -20.28 -23.38 -18.65
N PRO A 15 -21.03 -24.11 -19.50
CA PRO A 15 -21.82 -25.26 -19.05
C PRO A 15 -20.99 -26.36 -18.37
N ARG A 16 -19.77 -26.60 -18.87
CA ARG A 16 -18.86 -27.57 -18.24
C ARG A 16 -18.42 -27.11 -16.84
N LEU A 17 -18.19 -25.81 -16.67
CA LEU A 17 -17.88 -25.23 -15.36
C LEU A 17 -19.08 -25.33 -14.42
N GLU A 18 -20.29 -25.06 -14.93
CA GLU A 18 -21.56 -25.22 -14.21
C GLU A 18 -21.71 -26.65 -13.69
N ASP A 19 -21.60 -27.66 -14.56
CA ASP A 19 -21.70 -29.07 -14.19
C ASP A 19 -20.67 -29.44 -13.11
N SER A 20 -19.43 -28.97 -13.26
CA SER A 20 -18.37 -29.25 -12.30
C SER A 20 -18.60 -28.55 -10.96
N LEU A 21 -19.05 -27.29 -10.95
CA LEU A 21 -19.23 -26.50 -9.74
C LEU A 21 -20.49 -26.91 -8.97
N LEU A 22 -21.56 -27.31 -9.67
CA LEU A 22 -22.83 -27.73 -9.08
C LEU A 22 -22.91 -29.25 -8.82
N ALA A 23 -21.85 -30.01 -9.15
CA ALA A 23 -21.79 -31.44 -8.90
C ALA A 23 -22.12 -31.80 -7.44
N ASN A 24 -22.87 -32.89 -7.26
CA ASN A 24 -23.20 -33.42 -5.93
C ASN A 24 -21.95 -33.90 -5.18
N ASP A 25 -20.93 -34.37 -5.89
CA ASP A 25 -19.66 -34.78 -5.33
C ASP A 25 -18.50 -34.02 -6.00
N TRP A 26 -17.53 -33.59 -5.20
CA TRP A 26 -16.32 -32.93 -5.66
C TRP A 26 -15.14 -33.89 -5.47
N GLY A 27 -15.05 -34.87 -6.36
CA GLY A 27 -13.96 -35.84 -6.39
C GLY A 27 -12.89 -35.55 -7.47
N PRO A 28 -11.90 -36.44 -7.63
CA PRO A 28 -10.89 -36.35 -8.68
C PRO A 28 -11.48 -36.12 -10.08
N GLY A 29 -10.94 -35.14 -10.82
CA GLY A 29 -11.42 -34.75 -12.15
C GLY A 29 -12.50 -33.64 -12.13
N CYS A 30 -12.93 -33.20 -10.95
CA CYS A 30 -13.72 -31.97 -10.78
C CYS A 30 -12.80 -30.75 -10.65
N MET A 31 -13.20 -29.61 -11.22
CA MET A 31 -12.40 -28.38 -11.25
C MET A 31 -12.10 -27.90 -9.82
N VAL A 32 -13.08 -28.03 -8.91
CA VAL A 32 -12.93 -27.61 -7.52
C VAL A 32 -11.95 -28.51 -6.77
N TRP A 33 -11.97 -29.81 -7.06
CA TRP A 33 -11.00 -30.75 -6.50
C TRP A 33 -9.59 -30.43 -6.98
N ASP A 34 -9.41 -30.26 -8.30
CA ASP A 34 -8.11 -29.93 -8.89
C ASP A 34 -7.57 -28.60 -8.37
N TYR A 35 -8.47 -27.63 -8.13
CA TYR A 35 -8.14 -26.37 -7.46
C TYR A 35 -7.55 -26.59 -6.07
N TRP A 36 -8.22 -27.35 -5.22
CA TRP A 36 -7.73 -27.59 -3.87
C TRP A 36 -6.47 -28.45 -3.82
N VAL A 37 -6.34 -29.44 -4.71
CA VAL A 37 -5.12 -30.25 -4.83
C VAL A 37 -3.91 -29.40 -5.22
N ARG A 38 -4.06 -28.43 -6.14
CA ARG A 38 -2.98 -27.49 -6.49
C ARG A 38 -2.62 -26.52 -5.36
N HIS A 39 -3.50 -26.36 -4.39
CA HIS A 39 -3.26 -25.64 -3.16
C HIS A 39 -2.71 -26.54 -2.03
N GLU A 40 -2.37 -27.80 -2.35
CA GLU A 40 -1.88 -28.80 -1.40
C GLU A 40 -2.86 -29.04 -0.25
N ALA A 41 -4.16 -28.84 -0.50
CA ALA A 41 -5.20 -29.14 0.46
C ALA A 41 -5.27 -30.66 0.70
N ARG A 42 -5.44 -31.05 1.96
CA ARG A 42 -5.63 -32.45 2.36
C ARG A 42 -6.86 -32.61 3.23
N GLU A 43 -7.35 -33.85 3.34
CA GLU A 43 -8.54 -34.20 4.14
C GLU A 43 -9.79 -33.38 3.78
N LEU A 44 -10.01 -33.17 2.47
CA LEU A 44 -11.17 -32.43 1.97
C LEU A 44 -12.47 -33.16 2.33
N THR A 45 -13.33 -32.48 3.08
CA THR A 45 -14.68 -32.94 3.43
C THR A 45 -15.69 -31.93 2.88
N VAL A 46 -16.68 -32.42 2.13
CA VAL A 46 -17.66 -31.59 1.43
C VAL A 46 -19.06 -31.95 1.95
N ASP A 47 -19.73 -30.99 2.60
CA ASP A 47 -21.09 -31.18 3.10
C ASP A 47 -22.10 -31.22 1.93
N PRO A 48 -23.32 -31.75 2.07
CA PRO A 48 -24.34 -31.66 1.02
C PRO A 48 -24.71 -30.22 0.63
N TRP A 49 -25.33 -30.06 -0.54
CA TRP A 49 -25.85 -28.76 -0.96
C TRP A 49 -27.07 -28.34 -0.12
N HIS A 50 -27.10 -27.05 0.23
CA HIS A 50 -28.26 -26.34 0.75
C HIS A 50 -28.78 -25.40 -0.33
N TRP A 51 -29.80 -25.85 -1.08
CA TRP A 51 -30.35 -25.09 -2.20
C TRP A 51 -31.31 -24.01 -1.71
N ASP A 52 -31.04 -22.75 -2.06
CA ASP A 52 -32.03 -21.67 -1.98
C ASP A 52 -32.95 -21.72 -3.21
N THR A 53 -32.40 -22.10 -4.36
CA THR A 53 -33.13 -22.36 -5.62
C THR A 53 -32.48 -23.57 -6.28
N PRO A 54 -33.12 -24.77 -6.23
CA PRO A 54 -32.53 -25.99 -6.75
C PRO A 54 -32.45 -25.96 -8.29
N PRO A 55 -31.54 -26.75 -8.89
CA PRO A 55 -31.46 -26.88 -10.34
C PRO A 55 -32.73 -27.54 -10.90
N GLU A 56 -33.54 -26.78 -11.64
CA GLU A 56 -34.71 -27.26 -12.35
C GLU A 56 -34.45 -27.31 -13.87
N PRO A 57 -34.97 -28.30 -14.61
CA PRO A 57 -34.74 -28.41 -16.06
C PRO A 57 -35.27 -27.21 -16.87
N ALA A 58 -36.28 -26.52 -16.35
CA ALA A 58 -36.97 -25.44 -17.06
C ALA A 58 -36.42 -24.04 -16.75
N THR A 59 -35.71 -23.87 -15.62
CA THR A 59 -35.22 -22.56 -15.18
C THR A 59 -33.71 -22.59 -15.03
N ARG A 60 -33.04 -21.63 -15.66
CA ARG A 60 -31.57 -21.51 -15.62
C ARG A 60 -31.07 -20.74 -14.39
N MET A 61 -31.94 -20.52 -13.42
CA MET A 61 -31.62 -19.84 -12.17
C MET A 61 -31.40 -20.87 -11.09
N VAL A 62 -30.16 -20.95 -10.59
CA VAL A 62 -29.78 -21.88 -9.53
C VAL A 62 -29.05 -21.09 -8.47
N THR A 63 -29.32 -21.34 -7.20
CA THR A 63 -28.54 -20.79 -6.09
C THR A 63 -28.45 -21.81 -4.97
N GLY A 64 -27.23 -22.19 -4.63
CA GLY A 64 -26.95 -23.14 -3.57
C GLY A 64 -25.81 -22.69 -2.69
N LYS A 65 -25.86 -23.14 -1.43
CA LYS A 65 -24.79 -22.98 -0.47
C LYS A 65 -24.20 -24.33 -0.10
N ARG A 66 -22.89 -24.37 0.16
CA ARG A 66 -22.20 -25.59 0.54
C ARG A 66 -21.03 -25.28 1.45
N LYS A 67 -20.81 -26.12 2.46
CA LYS A 67 -19.69 -25.98 3.38
C LYS A 67 -18.62 -27.02 3.06
N VAL A 68 -17.37 -26.60 3.13
CA VAL A 68 -16.20 -27.43 2.90
C VAL A 68 -15.22 -27.25 4.05
N ALA A 69 -14.65 -28.36 4.52
CA ALA A 69 -13.58 -28.37 5.50
C ALA A 69 -12.35 -29.07 4.92
N MET A 70 -11.16 -28.57 5.23
CA MET A 70 -9.89 -29.13 4.76
C MET A 70 -8.73 -28.71 5.66
N ILE A 71 -7.56 -29.33 5.47
CA ILE A 71 -6.30 -28.88 6.03
C ILE A 71 -5.46 -28.26 4.90
N MET A 72 -4.94 -27.06 5.16
CA MET A 72 -4.13 -26.28 4.22
C MET A 72 -2.73 -26.05 4.79
N PRO A 73 -1.66 -26.10 3.96
CA PRO A 73 -0.35 -25.66 4.40
C PRO A 73 -0.36 -24.16 4.72
N VAL A 74 0.40 -23.78 5.74
CA VAL A 74 0.60 -22.38 6.11
C VAL A 74 2.05 -22.03 5.80
N PRO A 75 2.32 -20.99 4.99
CA PRO A 75 3.68 -20.55 4.73
C PRO A 75 4.43 -20.29 6.04
N ALA A 76 5.68 -20.73 6.12
CA ALA A 76 6.49 -20.59 7.33
C ALA A 76 6.52 -19.12 7.80
N GLN A 77 5.92 -18.88 8.97
CA GLN A 77 5.86 -17.57 9.61
C GLN A 77 6.01 -17.74 11.13
N PRO A 78 6.53 -16.74 11.84
CA PRO A 78 6.60 -16.79 13.29
C PRO A 78 5.23 -17.05 13.91
N MET A 79 5.15 -18.04 14.82
CA MET A 79 3.94 -18.43 15.55
C MET A 79 2.82 -19.06 14.71
N CYS A 80 2.99 -19.23 13.39
CA CYS A 80 2.06 -20.04 12.60
C CYS A 80 2.48 -21.52 12.68
N PRO A 81 1.53 -22.45 12.90
CA PRO A 81 1.79 -23.86 12.66
C PRO A 81 2.12 -24.09 11.17
N PRO A 82 2.74 -25.23 10.80
CA PRO A 82 3.00 -25.55 9.39
C PRO A 82 1.72 -25.76 8.57
N GLU A 83 0.59 -26.03 9.22
CA GLU A 83 -0.70 -26.31 8.60
C GLU A 83 -1.83 -25.75 9.46
N THR A 84 -2.98 -25.47 8.83
CA THR A 84 -4.19 -25.01 9.51
C THR A 84 -5.40 -25.72 8.97
N ARG A 85 -6.37 -25.99 9.84
CA ARG A 85 -7.73 -26.32 9.43
C ARG A 85 -8.37 -25.07 8.82
N VAL A 86 -9.06 -25.26 7.71
CA VAL A 86 -9.80 -24.21 7.01
C VAL A 86 -11.23 -24.68 6.80
N THR A 87 -12.18 -23.78 7.06
CA THR A 87 -13.58 -23.96 6.66
C THR A 87 -13.93 -22.91 5.63
N VAL A 88 -14.52 -23.35 4.52
CA VAL A 88 -14.97 -22.49 3.43
C VAL A 88 -16.47 -22.66 3.25
N ASN A 89 -17.21 -21.56 3.32
CA ASN A 89 -18.63 -21.53 2.96
C ASN A 89 -18.76 -20.99 1.55
N TYR A 90 -19.27 -21.80 0.63
CA TYR A 90 -19.55 -21.43 -0.74
C TYR A 90 -21.00 -21.02 -0.94
N THR A 91 -21.21 -20.03 -1.80
CA THR A 91 -22.49 -19.74 -2.44
C THR A 91 -22.25 -19.72 -3.95
N VAL A 92 -22.87 -20.66 -4.66
CA VAL A 92 -22.79 -20.73 -6.13
C VAL A 92 -24.15 -20.33 -6.69
N SER A 93 -24.15 -19.40 -7.62
CA SER A 93 -25.36 -18.92 -8.29
C SER A 93 -25.17 -18.87 -9.80
N LEU A 94 -26.14 -19.41 -10.53
CA LEU A 94 -26.28 -19.27 -11.97
C LEU A 94 -27.48 -18.37 -12.25
N ALA A 95 -27.28 -17.37 -13.11
CA ALA A 95 -28.33 -16.46 -13.55
C ALA A 95 -28.01 -15.89 -14.94
N HIS A 96 -28.93 -15.09 -15.48
CA HIS A 96 -28.65 -14.23 -16.62
C HIS A 96 -28.22 -12.84 -16.14
N ASP A 97 -27.22 -12.24 -16.78
CA ASP A 97 -26.86 -10.84 -16.55
C ASP A 97 -27.88 -9.88 -17.19
N GLU A 98 -27.67 -8.56 -17.03
CA GLU A 98 -28.53 -7.53 -17.60
C GLU A 98 -28.64 -7.59 -19.15
N GLN A 99 -27.71 -8.28 -19.81
CA GLN A 99 -27.66 -8.48 -21.25
C GLN A 99 -28.22 -9.85 -21.66
N GLY A 100 -28.77 -10.62 -20.72
CA GLY A 100 -29.29 -11.96 -20.97
C GLY A 100 -28.21 -13.05 -21.12
N ARG A 101 -26.94 -12.75 -20.84
CA ARG A 101 -25.84 -13.72 -20.94
C ARG A 101 -25.77 -14.59 -19.70
N ASP A 102 -25.37 -15.84 -19.87
CA ASP A 102 -25.13 -16.75 -18.76
C ASP A 102 -24.03 -16.20 -17.84
N HIS A 103 -24.35 -16.10 -16.56
CA HIS A 103 -23.48 -15.59 -15.51
C HIS A 103 -23.44 -16.57 -14.34
N LEU A 104 -22.26 -17.16 -14.13
CA LEU A 104 -21.96 -18.03 -13.00
C LEU A 104 -21.14 -17.24 -11.97
N SER A 105 -21.64 -17.15 -10.75
CA SER A 105 -21.00 -16.44 -9.64
C SER A 105 -20.73 -17.41 -8.50
N VAL A 106 -19.46 -17.51 -8.10
CA VAL A 106 -18.99 -18.28 -6.95
C VAL A 106 -18.52 -17.29 -5.89
N LYS A 107 -19.21 -17.26 -4.75
CA LYS A 107 -18.77 -16.54 -3.55
C LYS A 107 -18.25 -17.55 -2.55
N SER A 108 -17.15 -17.24 -1.89
CA SER A 108 -16.62 -18.09 -0.82
C SER A 108 -16.18 -17.25 0.38
N SER A 109 -16.44 -17.71 1.59
CA SER A 109 -15.91 -17.13 2.81
C SER A 109 -15.10 -18.17 3.57
N ALA A 110 -13.80 -17.92 3.72
CA ALA A 110 -12.84 -18.85 4.32
C ALA A 110 -12.36 -18.36 5.69
N VAL A 111 -12.34 -19.28 6.66
CA VAL A 111 -11.83 -19.06 8.02
C VAL A 111 -10.73 -20.08 8.31
N SER A 112 -9.57 -19.59 8.75
CA SER A 112 -8.44 -20.41 9.18
C SER A 112 -8.44 -20.53 10.70
N HIS A 113 -8.44 -21.75 11.24
CA HIS A 113 -8.72 -21.97 12.66
C HIS A 113 -7.48 -21.99 13.55
N ASP A 114 -6.30 -22.33 13.00
CA ASP A 114 -5.10 -22.61 13.81
C ASP A 114 -4.02 -21.53 13.70
N VAL A 115 -4.23 -20.51 12.86
CA VAL A 115 -3.29 -19.38 12.69
C VAL A 115 -3.54 -18.28 13.73
N PRO A 116 -2.51 -17.51 14.13
CA PRO A 116 -2.69 -16.33 14.96
C PRO A 116 -3.72 -15.38 14.34
N TYR A 117 -4.71 -14.96 15.14
CA TYR A 117 -5.84 -14.12 14.71
C TYR A 117 -6.79 -14.76 13.70
N GLY A 118 -6.77 -16.08 13.53
CA GLY A 118 -7.65 -16.79 12.59
C GLY A 118 -9.14 -16.58 12.83
N ASP A 119 -9.54 -16.30 14.08
CA ASP A 119 -10.91 -15.99 14.49
C ASP A 119 -11.24 -14.48 14.45
N HIS A 120 -10.30 -13.63 14.03
CA HIS A 120 -10.51 -12.19 13.94
C HIS A 120 -10.93 -11.72 12.55
N PHE A 121 -10.73 -12.56 11.52
CA PHE A 121 -11.05 -12.21 10.15
C PHE A 121 -11.44 -13.43 9.32
N SER A 122 -12.24 -13.20 8.29
CA SER A 122 -12.48 -14.14 7.18
C SER A 122 -11.87 -13.58 5.90
N VAL A 123 -11.60 -14.47 4.94
CA VAL A 123 -11.25 -14.08 3.57
C VAL A 123 -12.44 -14.38 2.68
N ASP A 124 -13.06 -13.32 2.18
CA ASP A 124 -14.18 -13.44 1.26
C ASP A 124 -13.69 -13.26 -0.17
N GLU A 125 -14.02 -14.20 -1.04
CA GLU A 125 -13.72 -14.17 -2.46
C GLU A 125 -15.01 -14.18 -3.27
N LYS A 126 -14.97 -13.53 -4.44
CA LYS A 126 -16.02 -13.58 -5.44
C LYS A 126 -15.39 -13.82 -6.81
N ILE A 127 -15.77 -14.90 -7.46
CA ILE A 127 -15.38 -15.24 -8.83
C ILE A 127 -16.65 -15.13 -9.69
N GLU A 128 -16.60 -14.28 -10.70
CA GLU A 128 -17.65 -14.11 -11.70
C GLU A 128 -17.15 -14.66 -13.03
N MET A 129 -17.98 -15.48 -13.66
CA MET A 129 -17.71 -16.12 -14.94
C MET A 129 -18.88 -15.80 -15.88
N VAL A 130 -18.61 -15.01 -16.91
CA VAL A 130 -19.63 -14.57 -17.88
C VAL A 130 -19.27 -15.13 -19.24
N ARG A 131 -20.24 -15.74 -19.93
CA ARG A 131 -20.04 -16.24 -21.29
C ARG A 131 -19.73 -15.06 -22.23
N GLU A 132 -18.63 -15.14 -22.96
CA GLU A 132 -18.22 -14.10 -23.90
C GLU A 132 -17.56 -14.69 -25.16
N ALA A 133 -18.20 -14.49 -26.31
CA ALA A 133 -17.71 -14.90 -27.62
C ALA A 133 -17.23 -16.36 -27.69
N ASP A 134 -15.93 -16.57 -27.88
CA ASP A 134 -15.25 -17.87 -28.00
C ASP A 134 -14.76 -18.42 -26.64
N GLY A 135 -15.26 -17.91 -25.51
CA GLY A 135 -14.83 -18.35 -24.19
C GLY A 135 -15.63 -17.77 -23.02
N VAL A 136 -14.94 -17.56 -21.90
CA VAL A 136 -15.51 -17.05 -20.65
C VAL A 136 -14.65 -15.93 -20.10
N LEU A 137 -15.28 -14.80 -19.78
CA LEU A 137 -14.65 -13.73 -19.01
C LEU A 137 -14.68 -14.07 -17.53
N VAL A 138 -13.51 -14.16 -16.91
CA VAL A 138 -13.34 -14.53 -15.50
C VAL A 138 -12.83 -13.33 -14.72
N THR A 139 -13.60 -12.91 -13.72
CA THR A 139 -13.26 -11.83 -12.81
C THR A 139 -13.17 -12.36 -11.38
N LYS A 140 -12.02 -12.22 -10.73
CA LYS A 140 -11.85 -12.55 -9.29
C LYS A 140 -11.66 -11.28 -8.47
N MET A 141 -12.40 -11.20 -7.37
CA MET A 141 -12.32 -10.17 -6.34
C MET A 141 -12.15 -10.82 -4.98
N TRP A 142 -11.56 -10.09 -4.03
CA TRP A 142 -11.48 -10.54 -2.64
C TRP A 142 -11.56 -9.36 -1.67
N THR A 143 -11.84 -9.68 -0.41
CA THR A 143 -11.68 -8.81 0.75
C THR A 143 -11.28 -9.65 1.97
N ALA A 144 -10.59 -9.03 2.93
CA ALA A 144 -10.41 -9.60 4.26
C ALA A 144 -11.35 -8.86 5.20
N ASP A 145 -12.38 -9.55 5.70
CA ASP A 145 -13.35 -8.95 6.61
C ASP A 145 -12.94 -9.18 8.06
N PHE A 146 -12.80 -8.10 8.84
CA PHE A 146 -12.30 -8.15 10.21
C PHE A 146 -13.44 -7.99 11.20
N VAL A 147 -13.91 -9.11 11.73
CA VAL A 147 -14.96 -9.16 12.75
C VAL A 147 -14.45 -8.73 14.14
N LYS A 148 -13.13 -8.79 14.37
CA LYS A 148 -12.48 -8.33 15.62
C LYS A 148 -11.33 -7.38 15.34
N ARG A 149 -11.07 -6.45 16.27
CA ARG A 149 -9.93 -5.53 16.18
C ARG A 149 -8.62 -6.27 16.39
N THR A 150 -7.63 -6.03 15.52
CA THR A 150 -6.26 -6.52 15.68
C THR A 150 -5.24 -5.45 15.26
N PHE A 151 -4.13 -5.35 15.97
CA PHE A 151 -3.04 -4.43 15.62
C PHE A 151 -2.22 -4.91 14.41
N LEU A 152 -2.40 -6.16 13.98
CA LEU A 152 -1.73 -6.75 12.81
C LEU A 152 -2.56 -6.65 11.52
N ARG A 153 -3.68 -5.91 11.52
CA ARG A 153 -4.58 -5.81 10.36
C ARG A 153 -3.84 -5.54 9.04
N GLY A 154 -2.99 -4.51 9.00
CA GLY A 154 -2.25 -4.17 7.78
C GLY A 154 -1.24 -5.23 7.33
N LEU A 155 -0.68 -6.00 8.27
CA LEU A 155 0.18 -7.14 7.94
C LEU A 155 -0.63 -8.30 7.37
N ILE A 156 -1.75 -8.65 8.01
CA ILE A 156 -2.67 -9.70 7.57
C ILE A 156 -3.19 -9.38 6.16
N GLU A 157 -3.73 -8.19 5.93
CA GLU A 157 -4.22 -7.75 4.61
C GLU A 157 -3.12 -7.84 3.55
N SER A 158 -1.90 -7.41 3.86
CA SER A 158 -0.77 -7.51 2.94
C SER A 158 -0.39 -8.95 2.61
N ARG A 159 -0.56 -9.90 3.55
CA ARG A 159 -0.24 -11.32 3.33
C ARG A 159 -1.35 -12.03 2.57
N VAL A 160 -2.61 -11.79 2.93
CA VAL A 160 -3.76 -12.28 2.16
C VAL A 160 -3.65 -11.80 0.72
N LYS A 161 -3.30 -10.53 0.48
CA LYS A 161 -3.07 -10.01 -0.88
C LYS A 161 -2.01 -10.79 -1.67
N LEU A 162 -0.90 -11.18 -1.05
CA LEU A 162 0.14 -11.98 -1.70
C LEU A 162 -0.36 -13.40 -1.98
N SER A 163 -1.05 -14.01 -1.02
CA SER A 163 -1.69 -15.32 -1.17
C SER A 163 -2.67 -15.33 -2.34
N GLN A 164 -3.48 -14.28 -2.48
CA GLN A 164 -4.46 -14.15 -3.56
C GLN A 164 -3.82 -14.10 -4.94
N ALA A 165 -2.61 -13.56 -5.08
CA ALA A 165 -1.89 -13.56 -6.36
C ALA A 165 -1.50 -14.99 -6.77
N ASP A 166 -0.96 -15.78 -5.86
CA ASP A 166 -0.65 -17.21 -6.07
C ASP A 166 -1.92 -18.01 -6.40
N THR A 167 -3.00 -17.77 -5.67
CA THR A 167 -4.32 -18.38 -5.94
C THR A 167 -4.86 -18.02 -7.34
N CYS A 168 -4.67 -16.79 -7.80
CA CYS A 168 -5.08 -16.41 -9.16
C CYS A 168 -4.29 -17.15 -10.23
N GLU A 169 -2.97 -17.31 -10.04
CA GLU A 169 -2.11 -18.06 -10.96
C GLU A 169 -2.53 -19.53 -11.06
N LYS A 170 -2.78 -20.17 -9.91
CA LYS A 170 -3.24 -21.56 -9.84
C LYS A 170 -4.63 -21.75 -10.46
N LEU A 171 -5.56 -20.86 -10.16
CA LEU A 171 -6.90 -20.86 -10.78
C LEU A 171 -6.80 -20.77 -12.30
N MET A 172 -6.00 -19.83 -12.82
CA MET A 172 -5.84 -19.64 -14.26
C MET A 172 -5.26 -20.87 -14.95
N ALA A 173 -4.30 -21.54 -14.33
CA ALA A 173 -3.71 -22.75 -14.89
C ALA A 173 -4.71 -23.93 -14.92
N ILE A 174 -5.72 -23.95 -14.05
CA ILE A 174 -6.80 -24.95 -14.09
C ILE A 174 -7.81 -24.59 -15.18
N LEU A 175 -8.25 -23.34 -15.22
CA LEU A 175 -9.20 -22.88 -16.22
C LEU A 175 -8.65 -23.06 -17.64
N GLN A 176 -7.36 -22.84 -17.86
CA GLN A 176 -6.72 -23.10 -19.15
C GLN A 176 -6.70 -24.59 -19.50
N ALA A 177 -6.39 -25.47 -18.54
CA ALA A 177 -6.44 -26.92 -18.78
C ALA A 177 -7.87 -27.39 -19.16
N TYR A 178 -8.89 -26.87 -18.48
CA TYR A 178 -10.29 -27.14 -18.82
C TYR A 178 -10.68 -26.60 -20.21
N ALA A 179 -10.12 -25.46 -20.62
CA ALA A 179 -10.34 -24.93 -21.96
C ALA A 179 -9.68 -25.81 -23.04
N ASP A 180 -8.45 -26.26 -22.79
CA ASP A 180 -7.67 -27.06 -23.74
C ASP A 180 -8.31 -28.45 -23.97
N GLU A 181 -8.84 -29.08 -22.93
CA GLU A 181 -9.58 -30.35 -23.02
C GLU A 181 -10.93 -30.21 -23.73
N SER A 182 -11.48 -29.01 -23.78
CA SER A 182 -12.74 -28.72 -24.48
C SER A 182 -12.54 -28.47 -25.97
N SER A 183 -11.28 -28.40 -26.43
CA SER A 183 -10.97 -28.29 -27.86
C SER A 183 -11.51 -29.54 -28.58
N PRO A 184 -12.41 -29.39 -29.57
CA PRO A 184 -13.10 -30.52 -30.16
C PRO A 184 -12.10 -31.51 -30.75
N LEU A 185 -12.08 -32.73 -30.21
CA LEU A 185 -11.57 -33.93 -30.88
C LEU A 185 -12.46 -34.34 -32.07
N ASP A 186 -13.33 -33.45 -32.56
CA ASP A 186 -14.09 -33.57 -33.80
C ASP A 186 -13.19 -33.32 -35.02
N SER A 187 -12.46 -34.37 -35.42
CA SER A 187 -12.28 -34.64 -36.85
C SER A 187 -12.12 -36.12 -37.20
N LEU A 188 -12.45 -37.06 -36.32
CA LEU A 188 -12.47 -38.49 -36.67
C LEU A 188 -13.81 -39.12 -36.28
N ALA A 189 -14.84 -38.73 -37.02
CA ALA A 189 -16.06 -39.53 -37.14
C ALA A 189 -15.72 -40.90 -37.76
N SER A 190 -15.92 -41.97 -37.01
CA SER A 190 -16.27 -43.28 -37.56
C SER A 190 -17.65 -43.65 -37.02
N PRO A 191 -18.60 -44.04 -37.89
CA PRO A 191 -19.96 -44.32 -37.49
C PRO A 191 -20.04 -45.75 -36.96
N MET A 192 -20.45 -45.93 -35.71
CA MET A 192 -20.95 -47.23 -35.27
C MET A 192 -22.28 -47.10 -34.53
N SER A 193 -23.17 -47.97 -34.98
CA SER A 193 -24.57 -48.18 -34.70
C SER A 193 -24.94 -48.39 -33.23
N SER A 194 -26.11 -47.87 -32.88
CA SER A 194 -26.96 -48.20 -31.73
C SER A 194 -27.37 -49.68 -31.67
N PRO A 195 -27.70 -50.22 -30.47
CA PRO A 195 -29.10 -50.34 -30.00
C PRO A 195 -29.27 -50.11 -28.46
N LYS A 196 -30.30 -49.40 -27.97
CA LYS A 196 -31.71 -49.75 -27.63
C LYS A 196 -31.93 -50.46 -26.28
N ASP A 197 -33.00 -50.01 -25.59
CA ASP A 197 -33.80 -50.61 -24.49
C ASP A 197 -33.21 -50.45 -23.06
N SER A 198 -33.94 -50.22 -21.96
CA SER A 198 -35.38 -50.23 -21.60
C SER A 198 -35.62 -49.59 -20.20
N GLU A 199 -36.88 -49.18 -20.01
CA GLU A 199 -37.69 -48.77 -18.83
C GLU A 199 -37.33 -49.22 -17.38
N GLY A 200 -37.81 -48.44 -16.38
CA GLY A 200 -38.22 -48.99 -15.07
C GLY A 200 -38.32 -48.06 -13.84
N ASN A 201 -39.54 -47.58 -13.53
CA ASN A 201 -40.22 -47.41 -12.22
C ASN A 201 -39.72 -46.52 -11.04
N ALA A 202 -40.52 -45.47 -10.76
CA ALA A 202 -41.43 -45.20 -9.60
C ALA A 202 -41.05 -45.46 -8.11
N ALA A 203 -41.22 -44.41 -7.27
CA ALA A 203 -41.91 -44.33 -5.95
C ALA A 203 -41.30 -43.13 -5.15
N LEU A 204 -41.99 -42.06 -4.70
CA LEU A 204 -43.15 -41.88 -3.79
C LEU A 204 -42.80 -42.08 -2.30
N LEU A 205 -42.64 -40.99 -1.54
CA LEU A 205 -42.92 -40.94 -0.09
C LEU A 205 -43.05 -39.49 0.41
N GLU A 206 -44.16 -39.26 1.11
CA GLU A 206 -44.58 -38.07 1.86
C GLU A 206 -43.90 -38.03 3.24
N SER A 207 -43.74 -36.83 3.84
CA SER A 207 -44.36 -36.46 5.14
C SER A 207 -43.74 -35.18 5.75
N ASP A 208 -44.61 -34.18 5.95
CA ASP A 208 -44.90 -33.42 7.18
C ASP A 208 -43.80 -32.96 8.15
N GLY A 209 -43.93 -31.69 8.57
CA GLY A 209 -44.02 -31.39 10.02
C GLY A 209 -43.13 -30.28 10.60
N GLU A 210 -43.79 -29.17 10.94
CA GLU A 210 -43.62 -28.33 12.16
C GLU A 210 -42.54 -27.22 12.23
N ASP A 211 -43.05 -25.98 12.15
CA ASP A 211 -43.11 -24.94 13.20
C ASP A 211 -41.89 -24.42 13.99
N PHE A 212 -41.93 -23.08 14.14
CA PHE A 212 -41.45 -22.24 15.27
C PHE A 212 -39.98 -21.76 15.31
N TYR A 213 -39.75 -20.47 15.04
CA TYR A 213 -39.53 -19.45 16.09
C TYR A 213 -39.45 -18.03 15.52
N SER A 214 -40.21 -17.13 16.14
CA SER A 214 -40.21 -15.68 15.97
C SER A 214 -39.31 -15.02 17.02
N MET A 215 -38.43 -14.10 16.60
CA MET A 215 -37.82 -13.02 17.37
C MET A 215 -37.30 -12.02 16.33
N GLY A 216 -37.39 -10.71 16.44
CA GLY A 216 -37.71 -9.81 17.54
C GLY A 216 -37.10 -8.48 17.11
N ASP A 217 -37.94 -7.47 16.91
CA ASP A 217 -37.59 -6.11 16.50
C ASP A 217 -36.70 -5.45 17.56
N GLU A 218 -35.51 -4.97 17.19
CA GLU A 218 -34.71 -4.06 18.02
C GLU A 218 -34.46 -2.75 17.26
N SER A 219 -35.17 -1.72 17.72
CA SER A 219 -35.04 -0.32 17.32
C SER A 219 -33.70 0.26 17.76
N CYS A 220 -32.95 0.85 16.82
CA CYS A 220 -31.76 1.66 17.11
C CYS A 220 -32.15 3.12 17.34
N GLU A 221 -31.77 3.66 18.49
CA GLU A 221 -31.88 5.07 18.86
C GLU A 221 -30.92 5.94 18.01
N GLU A 222 -31.46 6.97 17.37
CA GLU A 222 -30.71 8.05 16.73
C GLU A 222 -30.25 9.06 17.80
N GLY A 223 -28.94 9.29 17.89
CA GLY A 223 -28.31 10.26 18.79
C GLY A 223 -27.70 11.43 18.02
N ASP A 224 -28.23 12.62 18.28
CA ASP A 224 -27.84 13.92 17.72
C ASP A 224 -26.36 14.29 17.93
N GLY A 225 -25.67 14.64 16.85
CA GLY A 225 -24.25 15.02 16.87
C GLY A 225 -23.94 16.19 15.93
N GLU A 226 -24.54 17.36 16.16
CA GLU A 226 -24.33 18.52 15.28
C GLU A 226 -24.23 19.86 16.03
N LYS A 227 -23.27 20.02 16.99
CA LYS A 227 -22.99 21.33 17.62
C LYS A 227 -21.52 21.65 17.96
N GLU A 228 -20.52 21.02 17.33
CA GLU A 228 -19.10 21.19 17.71
C GLU A 228 -18.18 21.82 16.64
N ALA A 229 -18.72 22.60 15.69
CA ALA A 229 -17.90 23.19 14.62
C ALA A 229 -17.57 24.69 14.77
N VAL A 230 -18.26 25.44 15.64
CA VAL A 230 -18.15 26.92 15.67
C VAL A 230 -17.21 27.45 16.78
N SER A 231 -16.89 26.63 17.79
CA SER A 231 -16.04 27.04 18.92
C SER A 231 -14.53 27.09 18.58
N THR A 232 -14.09 26.24 17.64
CA THR A 232 -12.66 26.01 17.35
C THR A 232 -11.98 27.16 16.57
N SER A 233 -12.75 27.96 15.83
CA SER A 233 -12.20 29.06 15.01
C SER A 233 -11.77 30.28 15.81
N ARG A 234 -12.37 30.54 16.98
CA ARG A 234 -12.04 31.72 17.82
C ARG A 234 -10.79 31.49 18.67
N ALA A 235 -10.56 30.25 19.11
CA ALA A 235 -9.35 29.87 19.84
C ALA A 235 -8.09 29.90 18.96
N LEU A 236 -8.21 29.59 17.67
CA LEU A 236 -7.09 29.59 16.73
C LEU A 236 -6.60 31.02 16.38
N MET A 237 -7.50 31.99 16.33
CA MET A 237 -7.17 33.39 16.02
C MET A 237 -6.48 34.10 17.21
N ASN A 238 -6.85 33.77 18.44
CA ASN A 238 -6.19 34.32 19.63
C ASN A 238 -4.77 33.74 19.82
N TYR A 239 -4.55 32.47 19.48
CA TYR A 239 -3.23 31.83 19.55
C TYR A 239 -2.23 32.40 18.51
N LEU A 240 -2.72 32.85 17.35
CA LEU A 240 -1.88 33.46 16.32
C LEU A 240 -1.56 34.94 16.60
N GLY A 241 -2.43 35.66 17.32
CA GLY A 241 -2.19 37.04 17.76
C GLY A 241 -1.01 37.15 18.73
N ASP A 242 -0.94 36.25 19.70
CA ASP A 242 0.12 36.25 20.72
C ASP A 242 1.48 35.76 20.19
N ALA A 243 1.48 34.91 19.14
CA ALA A 243 2.70 34.45 18.48
C ALA A 243 3.34 35.53 17.58
N ILE A 244 2.55 36.44 17.01
CA ILE A 244 3.05 37.50 16.12
C ILE A 244 3.57 38.70 16.91
N LEU A 245 3.02 38.98 18.10
CA LEU A 245 3.48 40.09 18.95
C LEU A 245 4.75 39.78 19.75
N ASN A 246 5.10 38.50 19.97
CA ASN A 246 6.32 38.10 20.68
C ASN A 246 7.59 38.01 19.82
N ILE A 247 7.53 38.26 18.50
CA ILE A 247 8.71 38.22 17.62
C ILE A 247 9.57 39.49 17.72
N LYS A 248 9.14 40.53 18.44
CA LYS A 248 9.84 41.83 18.50
C LYS A 248 10.85 42.03 19.64
N ALA A 249 11.05 41.08 20.56
CA ALA A 249 11.86 41.36 21.77
C ALA A 249 13.15 40.52 21.97
N ASP A 250 13.40 39.45 21.22
CA ASP A 250 14.66 38.69 21.31
C ASP A 250 15.40 38.75 19.98
N ARG A 251 16.17 39.83 19.76
CA ARG A 251 17.29 39.75 18.82
C ARG A 251 18.41 39.00 19.54
N PRO A 252 18.73 37.74 19.18
CA PRO A 252 19.88 37.05 19.75
C PRO A 252 21.11 37.96 19.67
N SER A 253 21.85 38.04 20.77
CA SER A 253 23.03 38.88 20.84
C SER A 253 24.02 38.45 19.74
N LEU A 254 24.85 39.37 19.25
CA LEU A 254 25.85 39.05 18.22
C LEU A 254 26.80 37.89 18.63
N GLN A 255 26.89 37.59 19.93
CA GLN A 255 27.63 36.45 20.48
C GLN A 255 26.91 35.11 20.25
N ASP A 256 25.58 35.06 20.22
CA ASP A 256 24.80 33.82 20.02
C ASP A 256 24.95 33.26 18.60
N TRP A 257 25.32 34.09 17.62
CA TRP A 257 25.59 33.67 16.24
C TRP A 257 26.96 33.03 16.04
N GLN A 258 27.81 32.99 17.08
CA GLN A 258 29.11 32.34 16.99
C GLN A 258 29.03 30.82 17.12
N ARG A 259 27.93 30.28 17.65
CA ARG A 259 27.78 28.86 17.95
C ARG A 259 26.43 28.35 17.46
N PHE A 260 26.44 27.22 16.75
CA PHE A 260 25.24 26.49 16.35
C PHE A 260 25.36 25.04 16.82
N ASP A 261 24.47 24.63 17.71
CA ASP A 261 24.38 23.23 18.12
C ASP A 261 23.40 22.50 17.20
N ALA A 262 23.91 21.54 16.43
CA ALA A 262 23.10 20.69 15.57
C ALA A 262 22.70 19.42 16.32
N GLU A 263 21.44 19.03 16.17
CA GLU A 263 20.94 17.74 16.63
C GLU A 263 20.34 16.97 15.45
N VAL A 264 20.69 15.69 15.34
CA VAL A 264 20.13 14.79 14.34
C VAL A 264 19.88 13.43 14.95
N TRP A 265 18.77 12.82 14.56
CA TRP A 265 18.42 11.47 14.96
C TRP A 265 18.78 10.48 13.87
N GLU A 266 19.44 9.41 14.27
CA GLU A 266 19.67 8.23 13.45
C GLU A 266 18.54 7.23 13.70
N LEU A 267 17.83 6.81 12.66
CA LEU A 267 16.79 5.80 12.71
C LEU A 267 17.26 4.51 12.04
N GLN A 268 16.98 3.38 12.68
CA GLN A 268 17.19 2.06 12.09
C GLN A 268 16.03 1.12 12.41
N ARG A 269 15.80 0.14 11.54
CA ARG A 269 14.73 -0.85 11.63
C ARG A 269 15.28 -2.25 11.33
N ARG A 270 14.79 -3.25 12.07
CA ARG A 270 14.99 -4.69 11.80
C ARG A 270 14.01 -5.21 10.77
N THR A 271 14.38 -6.29 10.07
CA THR A 271 13.44 -6.98 9.17
C THR A 271 12.29 -7.61 9.93
N THR A 272 12.60 -8.34 11.00
CA THR A 272 11.64 -8.89 11.96
C THR A 272 12.25 -8.83 13.36
N MET A 273 11.47 -9.11 14.41
CA MET A 273 11.99 -9.10 15.78
C MET A 273 13.10 -10.13 16.03
N PHE A 274 13.19 -11.17 15.19
CA PHE A 274 14.17 -12.26 15.28
C PHE A 274 15.48 -11.98 14.53
N HIS A 275 15.54 -10.90 13.75
CA HIS A 275 16.75 -10.53 13.03
C HIS A 275 17.62 -9.62 13.90
N ASP A 276 18.93 -9.83 13.85
CA ASP A 276 19.88 -8.95 14.53
C ASP A 276 20.40 -7.80 13.67
N ASP A 277 20.14 -7.84 12.36
CA ASP A 277 20.54 -6.78 11.44
C ASP A 277 19.68 -5.52 11.62
N TRP A 278 20.36 -4.39 11.77
CA TRP A 278 19.74 -3.08 11.83
C TRP A 278 20.13 -2.27 10.61
N ARG A 279 19.14 -1.79 9.86
CA ARG A 279 19.36 -1.03 8.63
C ARG A 279 18.49 0.21 8.57
N SER A 280 18.74 1.07 7.59
CA SER A 280 17.88 2.25 7.34
C SER A 280 16.42 1.83 7.15
N PRO A 281 15.44 2.60 7.65
CA PRO A 281 14.05 2.18 7.58
C PRO A 281 13.57 2.04 6.13
N PHE A 282 12.91 0.93 5.82
CA PHE A 282 12.67 0.50 4.43
C PHE A 282 11.21 0.14 4.15
N LEU A 283 10.34 0.11 5.17
CA LEU A 283 8.96 -0.32 4.98
C LEU A 283 8.13 0.78 4.32
N PRO A 284 7.13 0.43 3.47
CA PRO A 284 6.28 1.42 2.81
C PRO A 284 5.61 2.40 3.78
N HIS A 285 5.16 1.90 4.94
CA HIS A 285 4.47 2.68 5.98
C HIS A 285 5.40 3.59 6.80
N ASP A 286 6.72 3.48 6.69
CA ASP A 286 7.66 4.36 7.40
C ASP A 286 7.52 5.83 6.97
N SER A 287 6.88 6.12 5.83
CA SER A 287 6.65 7.50 5.39
C SER A 287 7.98 8.32 5.36
N GLN A 288 8.00 9.52 5.91
CA GLN A 288 9.20 10.37 6.03
C GLN A 288 10.32 9.72 6.86
N LYS A 289 10.01 8.71 7.70
CA LYS A 289 10.98 8.00 8.55
C LYS A 289 11.88 7.03 7.77
N ARG A 290 11.68 6.88 6.45
CA ARG A 290 12.58 6.08 5.59
C ARG A 290 14.00 6.65 5.50
N ALA A 291 14.17 7.94 5.77
CA ALA A 291 15.50 8.52 5.89
C ALA A 291 16.17 8.03 7.19
N ARG A 292 17.42 7.57 7.11
CA ARG A 292 18.22 7.20 8.29
C ARG A 292 18.48 8.41 9.19
N TRP A 293 18.70 9.59 8.60
CA TRP A 293 19.07 10.82 9.32
C TRP A 293 17.93 11.83 9.28
N VAL A 294 17.36 12.11 10.45
CA VAL A 294 16.13 12.89 10.58
C VAL A 294 16.20 13.95 11.67
N ASP A 295 15.32 14.95 11.59
CA ASP A 295 15.07 15.91 12.67
C ASP A 295 14.30 15.27 13.84
N GLU A 296 14.09 16.01 14.93
CA GLU A 296 13.29 15.56 16.09
C GLU A 296 11.85 15.16 15.72
N ARG A 297 11.32 15.68 14.60
CA ARG A 297 9.98 15.36 14.08
C ARG A 297 9.97 14.17 13.13
N TYR A 298 11.10 13.48 12.95
CA TYR A 298 11.34 12.39 12.01
C TYR A 298 11.10 12.74 10.54
N ARG A 299 11.44 13.97 10.16
CA ARG A 299 11.56 14.39 8.76
C ARG A 299 13.02 14.36 8.36
N LYS A 300 13.31 14.11 7.08
CA LYS A 300 14.69 14.19 6.54
C LYS A 300 15.32 15.52 7.00
N HIS A 301 16.46 15.43 7.68
CA HIS A 301 17.10 16.62 8.23
C HIS A 301 17.53 17.56 7.10
N CYS A 302 17.32 18.86 7.28
CA CYS A 302 17.44 19.84 6.18
C CYS A 302 18.85 20.03 5.60
N TRP A 303 19.87 19.52 6.31
CA TRP A 303 21.28 19.56 5.90
C TRP A 303 21.84 18.20 5.49
N VAL A 304 20.99 17.17 5.41
CA VAL A 304 21.34 15.91 4.76
C VAL A 304 21.14 16.09 3.27
N LEU A 305 22.19 16.58 2.61
CA LEU A 305 22.19 16.87 1.17
C LEU A 305 22.62 15.67 0.32
N LEU A 306 23.16 14.61 0.94
CA LEU A 306 23.49 13.38 0.24
C LEU A 306 22.23 12.66 -0.28
N PRO A 307 22.31 11.99 -1.44
CA PRO A 307 21.30 11.03 -1.89
C PRO A 307 20.94 10.01 -0.79
N SER A 308 19.66 9.64 -0.69
CA SER A 308 19.18 8.78 0.40
C SER A 308 19.93 7.46 0.55
N HIS A 309 20.39 6.84 -0.55
CA HIS A 309 21.14 5.58 -0.50
C HIS A 309 22.56 5.75 0.08
N LEU A 310 23.25 6.87 -0.21
CA LEU A 310 24.56 7.16 0.38
C LEU A 310 24.42 7.60 1.84
N ALA A 311 23.40 8.40 2.14
CA ALA A 311 23.09 8.79 3.51
C ALA A 311 22.73 7.55 4.36
N ALA A 312 22.04 6.56 3.79
CA ALA A 312 21.66 5.33 4.49
C ALA A 312 22.87 4.48 4.93
N THR A 313 24.02 4.58 4.26
CA THR A 313 25.24 3.82 4.61
C THR A 313 26.25 4.61 5.43
N ALA A 314 26.07 5.92 5.62
CA ALA A 314 26.99 6.75 6.39
C ALA A 314 27.09 6.27 7.86
N GLU A 315 28.31 6.24 8.42
CA GLU A 315 28.53 5.88 9.83
C GLU A 315 28.26 7.05 10.78
N LEU A 316 28.62 8.26 10.35
CA LEU A 316 28.39 9.51 11.05
C LEU A 316 27.29 10.32 10.35
N PRO A 317 26.62 11.24 11.05
CA PRO A 317 25.61 12.08 10.42
C PRO A 317 26.20 12.87 9.24
N PRO A 318 25.71 12.67 8.01
CA PRO A 318 26.24 13.29 6.81
C PRO A 318 25.66 14.71 6.61
N LEU A 319 25.63 15.49 7.69
CA LEU A 319 25.17 16.86 7.67
C LEU A 319 26.32 17.75 7.22
N GLN A 320 26.08 18.58 6.21
CA GLN A 320 26.99 19.67 5.90
C GLN A 320 26.84 20.75 6.98
N SER A 321 27.95 21.33 7.43
CA SER A 321 27.88 22.45 8.35
C SER A 321 27.17 23.64 7.69
N PRO A 322 26.39 24.43 8.44
CA PRO A 322 25.72 25.60 7.91
C PRO A 322 26.72 26.64 7.39
N PRO A 323 26.24 27.61 6.58
CA PRO A 323 27.02 28.73 6.10
C PRO A 323 27.87 29.41 7.16
N ALA A 324 29.11 29.73 6.78
CA ALA A 324 30.10 30.40 7.58
C ALA A 324 30.43 29.67 8.89
N MET A 325 30.13 28.37 8.99
CA MET A 325 30.43 27.58 10.18
C MET A 325 31.37 26.41 9.91
N GLY A 326 32.38 26.29 10.76
CA GLY A 326 33.25 25.14 10.89
C GLY A 326 32.72 24.21 11.97
N SER A 327 32.95 22.91 11.82
CA SER A 327 32.76 22.00 12.95
C SER A 327 33.82 22.31 14.00
N GLN A 328 33.38 22.67 15.20
CA GLN A 328 34.29 22.82 16.35
C GLN A 328 34.55 21.46 17.00
N VAL A 329 33.52 20.60 17.02
CA VAL A 329 33.53 19.31 17.70
C VAL A 329 33.02 18.24 16.76
N ALA A 330 33.70 17.09 16.76
CA ALA A 330 33.24 15.88 16.08
C ALA A 330 31.85 15.47 16.57
N TRP A 331 31.09 14.80 15.71
CA TRP A 331 29.81 14.21 16.08
C TRP A 331 29.98 13.28 17.28
N HIS A 332 29.16 13.48 18.30
CA HIS A 332 29.09 12.59 19.45
C HIS A 332 27.66 12.16 19.71
N VAL A 333 27.52 10.98 20.31
CA VAL A 333 26.22 10.44 20.70
C VAL A 333 25.75 11.15 21.97
N ALA A 334 24.56 11.72 21.93
CA ALA A 334 23.95 12.37 23.08
C ALA A 334 23.02 11.39 23.79
N THR A 335 23.38 11.01 25.02
CA THR A 335 22.60 10.10 25.87
C THR A 335 21.67 10.90 26.78
N ASP A 336 20.53 11.35 26.25
CA ASP A 336 19.44 11.89 27.07
C ASP A 336 18.40 10.82 27.39
N GLY A 337 18.36 10.40 28.65
CA GLY A 337 17.38 9.45 29.18
C GLY A 337 17.80 7.99 29.04
N GLU A 338 16.79 7.12 28.99
CA GLU A 338 16.97 5.68 28.86
C GLU A 338 17.48 5.30 27.47
N ALA A 339 18.77 4.97 27.39
CA ALA A 339 19.42 4.43 26.20
C ALA A 339 20.41 3.33 26.62
N ASP A 340 20.78 2.46 25.68
CA ASP A 340 21.85 1.49 25.93
C ASP A 340 23.23 2.15 25.96
N LYS A 341 24.27 1.33 26.17
CA LYS A 341 25.67 1.77 26.23
C LYS A 341 26.17 2.50 24.98
N ASP A 342 25.53 2.26 23.83
CA ASP A 342 25.89 2.85 22.54
C ASP A 342 24.96 4.03 22.18
N GLY A 343 24.07 4.41 23.11
CA GLY A 343 23.10 5.49 23.00
C GLY A 343 21.87 5.17 22.17
N TRP A 344 21.58 3.89 21.90
CA TRP A 344 20.36 3.48 21.21
C TRP A 344 19.18 3.40 22.16
N GLN A 345 18.03 3.84 21.66
CA GLN A 345 16.72 3.65 22.28
C GLN A 345 15.87 2.79 21.36
N TYR A 346 15.04 1.93 21.92
CA TYR A 346 14.31 0.89 21.19
C TYR A 346 12.80 1.01 21.35
N ALA A 347 12.06 0.71 20.29
CA ALA A 347 10.60 0.73 20.29
C ALA A 347 9.99 -0.21 19.23
N ALA A 348 8.71 -0.55 19.41
CA ALA A 348 7.98 -1.36 18.44
C ALA A 348 7.82 -0.65 17.08
N ASP A 349 7.73 0.69 17.10
CA ASP A 349 7.67 1.54 15.92
C ASP A 349 8.33 2.92 16.20
N PHE A 350 8.49 3.76 15.17
CA PHE A 350 9.03 5.12 15.30
C PHE A 350 8.02 6.08 15.96
N TYR A 351 7.90 6.01 17.28
CA TYR A 351 7.04 6.90 18.07
C TYR A 351 7.65 8.28 18.29
N LYS A 352 6.82 9.33 18.29
CA LYS A 352 7.23 10.69 18.67
C LYS A 352 7.37 10.85 20.18
N LYS A 353 6.52 10.18 20.97
CA LYS A 353 6.54 10.26 22.44
C LYS A 353 7.79 9.57 22.99
N LYS A 354 8.61 10.30 23.76
CA LYS A 354 9.85 9.77 24.38
C LYS A 354 9.58 8.56 25.29
N SER A 355 8.45 8.53 25.99
CA SER A 355 8.06 7.42 26.90
C SER A 355 7.76 6.08 26.23
N LYS A 356 7.74 6.02 24.89
CA LYS A 356 7.56 4.77 24.13
C LYS A 356 8.89 4.12 23.73
N TRP A 357 10.01 4.73 24.12
CA TRP A 357 11.35 4.25 23.84
C TRP A 357 11.97 3.71 25.13
N GLY A 358 12.63 2.56 25.05
CA GLY A 358 13.32 1.93 26.17
C GLY A 358 14.72 1.45 25.83
N VAL A 359 15.41 0.85 26.82
CA VAL A 359 16.83 0.46 26.72
C VAL A 359 17.06 -0.90 26.03
N LYS A 360 16.09 -1.82 26.09
CA LYS A 360 16.29 -3.23 25.69
C LYS A 360 15.85 -3.50 24.25
N ALA A 361 16.72 -4.11 23.44
CA ALA A 361 16.42 -4.39 22.03
C ALA A 361 15.42 -5.55 21.79
N ALA A 362 15.28 -6.49 22.72
CA ALA A 362 14.84 -7.87 22.46
C ALA A 362 13.51 -8.06 21.70
N ILE A 363 12.53 -7.16 21.87
CA ILE A 363 11.19 -7.29 21.27
C ILE A 363 10.85 -6.15 20.30
N TYR A 364 11.81 -5.28 20.01
CA TYR A 364 11.56 -4.03 19.30
C TYR A 364 12.11 -4.06 17.89
N LEU A 365 11.33 -3.48 16.97
CA LEU A 365 11.65 -3.47 15.54
C LEU A 365 12.40 -2.21 15.12
N CYS A 366 12.34 -1.15 15.92
CA CYS A 366 12.92 0.14 15.62
C CYS A 366 13.92 0.53 16.70
N ARG A 367 14.99 1.20 16.29
CA ARG A 367 15.87 1.90 17.20
C ARG A 367 16.19 3.30 16.70
N ARG A 368 16.48 4.19 17.64
CA ARG A 368 16.94 5.55 17.34
C ARG A 368 18.13 5.93 18.22
N ARG A 369 18.99 6.80 17.71
CA ARG A 369 20.13 7.35 18.45
C ARG A 369 20.27 8.83 18.14
N ARG A 370 20.47 9.65 19.16
CA ARG A 370 20.64 11.10 18.98
C ARG A 370 22.12 11.44 18.86
N TRP A 371 22.42 12.24 17.86
CA TRP A 371 23.75 12.77 17.60
C TRP A 371 23.76 14.29 17.77
N LYS A 372 24.85 14.81 18.33
CA LYS A 372 25.08 16.24 18.49
C LYS A 372 26.44 16.64 17.95
N ALA A 373 26.50 17.84 17.40
CA ALA A 373 27.73 18.51 17.05
C ALA A 373 27.57 20.01 17.26
N THR A 374 28.64 20.67 17.70
CA THR A 374 28.69 22.12 17.80
C THR A 374 29.50 22.65 16.63
N PHE A 375 28.87 23.55 15.89
CA PHE A 375 29.47 24.31 14.82
C PHE A 375 29.78 25.71 15.33
N VAL A 376 30.95 26.23 15.01
CA VAL A 376 31.31 27.61 15.31
C VAL A 376 31.52 28.40 14.06
N ARG A 377 31.15 29.67 14.13
CA ARG A 377 31.34 30.59 13.02
C ARG A 377 32.82 30.74 12.72
N ILE A 378 33.20 30.55 11.45
CA ILE A 378 34.53 30.87 10.96
C ILE A 378 34.49 32.34 10.49
N PRO A 379 35.34 33.23 11.03
CA PRO A 379 35.29 34.67 10.74
C PRO A 379 35.46 35.04 9.26
N LYS A 380 36.07 34.16 8.46
CA LYS A 380 36.29 34.37 7.03
C LYS A 380 36.20 33.04 6.29
N VAL A 381 35.15 32.87 5.51
CA VAL A 381 35.08 31.78 4.54
C VAL A 381 35.98 32.16 3.37
N VAL A 382 37.14 31.52 3.26
CA VAL A 382 38.13 31.82 2.21
C VAL A 382 37.64 31.39 0.83
N THR A 383 36.73 30.42 0.77
CA THR A 383 36.15 29.92 -0.47
C THR A 383 34.66 29.63 -0.24
N PRO A 384 33.74 30.44 -0.80
CA PRO A 384 32.32 30.23 -0.58
C PRO A 384 31.93 28.84 -1.05
N ARG A 385 31.19 28.12 -0.22
CA ARG A 385 30.65 26.83 -0.61
C ARG A 385 29.59 27.02 -1.66
N VAL A 386 29.54 26.08 -2.58
CA VAL A 386 28.55 26.02 -3.64
C VAL A 386 27.83 24.70 -3.51
N ILE A 387 26.51 24.74 -3.45
CA ILE A 387 25.67 23.54 -3.50
C ILE A 387 24.71 23.67 -4.68
N THR A 388 24.41 22.54 -5.31
CA THR A 388 23.37 22.46 -6.33
C THR A 388 22.16 21.76 -5.73
N VAL A 389 21.02 22.45 -5.68
CA VAL A 389 19.76 21.85 -5.23
C VAL A 389 18.91 21.55 -6.45
N GLN A 390 18.43 20.32 -6.53
CA GLN A 390 17.55 19.84 -7.58
C GLN A 390 16.19 19.46 -7.03
N LEU A 391 15.13 19.85 -7.74
CA LEU A 391 13.75 19.59 -7.37
C LEU A 391 12.94 19.14 -8.57
N TRP A 392 12.05 18.18 -8.35
CA TRP A 392 11.01 17.83 -9.29
C TRP A 392 9.79 18.71 -9.08
N GLU A 393 9.31 19.27 -10.18
CA GLU A 393 7.96 19.78 -10.30
C GLU A 393 7.04 18.66 -10.81
N LEU A 394 6.00 18.34 -10.06
CA LEU A 394 5.02 17.31 -10.39
C LEU A 394 3.69 17.96 -10.78
N GLN A 395 3.11 17.48 -11.88
CA GLN A 395 1.77 17.86 -12.31
C GLN A 395 1.00 16.65 -12.82
N ARG A 396 -0.33 16.71 -12.72
CA ARG A 396 -1.25 15.64 -13.12
C ARG A 396 -2.45 16.21 -13.88
N ARG A 397 -3.05 15.39 -14.75
CA ARG A 397 -4.38 15.62 -15.30
C ARG A 397 -5.44 14.99 -14.39
N THR A 398 -6.65 15.55 -14.35
CA THR A 398 -7.76 14.90 -13.64
C THR A 398 -8.16 13.60 -14.34
N THR A 399 -8.15 13.62 -15.67
CA THR A 399 -8.38 12.45 -16.54
C THR A 399 -7.39 12.47 -17.69
N ILE A 400 -7.10 11.31 -18.29
CA ILE A 400 -6.14 11.21 -19.41
C ILE A 400 -6.54 12.04 -20.64
N PHE A 401 -7.82 12.39 -20.76
CA PHE A 401 -8.40 13.15 -21.86
C PHE A 401 -8.30 14.67 -21.69
N GLN A 402 -7.99 15.16 -20.50
CA GLN A 402 -7.82 16.60 -20.27
C GLN A 402 -6.46 17.08 -20.77
N SER A 403 -6.43 18.29 -21.33
CA SER A 403 -5.19 18.97 -21.72
C SER A 403 -4.49 19.66 -20.55
N ASP A 404 -5.27 20.04 -19.53
CA ASP A 404 -4.81 20.83 -18.39
C ASP A 404 -3.96 20.00 -17.43
N TRP A 405 -2.82 20.57 -17.06
CA TRP A 405 -1.92 19.98 -16.07
C TRP A 405 -1.93 20.83 -14.81
N ARG A 406 -2.22 20.22 -13.66
CA ARG A 406 -2.27 20.92 -12.38
C ARG A 406 -1.45 20.17 -11.33
N ALA A 407 -0.84 20.93 -10.45
CA ALA A 407 -0.17 20.39 -9.27
C ALA A 407 -1.21 19.77 -8.31
N PRO A 408 -0.82 18.90 -7.37
CA PRO A 408 -1.50 17.63 -7.13
C PRO A 408 -2.74 17.71 -6.24
N PHE A 409 -3.86 17.07 -6.65
CA PHE A 409 -5.14 17.18 -5.93
C PHE A 409 -6.10 15.98 -6.03
N LEU A 410 -5.66 14.73 -6.13
CA LEU A 410 -6.60 13.64 -5.88
C LEU A 410 -6.54 13.22 -4.40
N PRO A 411 -7.67 13.20 -3.67
CA PRO A 411 -7.69 12.81 -2.26
C PRO A 411 -7.08 11.44 -1.99
N HIS A 412 -7.12 10.53 -2.98
CA HIS A 412 -6.56 9.19 -2.92
C HIS A 412 -5.05 9.11 -3.21
N ASP A 413 -4.42 10.20 -3.66
CA ASP A 413 -2.97 10.22 -3.82
C ASP A 413 -2.33 10.09 -2.43
N ALA A 414 -1.41 9.14 -2.31
CA ALA A 414 -0.64 8.92 -1.09
C ALA A 414 -0.10 10.27 -0.59
N ILE A 415 -0.07 10.50 0.73
CA ILE A 415 0.29 11.80 1.33
C ILE A 415 1.55 12.43 0.72
N ARG A 416 2.53 11.61 0.30
CA ARG A 416 3.77 12.05 -0.34
C ARG A 416 3.60 12.65 -1.74
N HIS A 417 2.53 12.33 -2.45
CA HIS A 417 2.24 12.75 -3.82
C HIS A 417 1.37 14.02 -3.88
N ARG A 418 1.00 14.57 -2.72
CA ARG A 418 0.19 15.80 -2.60
C ARG A 418 1.01 17.09 -2.71
N PHE A 419 2.28 17.00 -3.11
CA PHE A 419 3.16 18.15 -3.22
C PHE A 419 3.64 18.36 -4.65
N ARG A 420 3.50 19.59 -5.14
CA ARG A 420 4.01 20.01 -6.45
C ARG A 420 5.53 19.90 -6.53
N TRP A 421 6.20 20.31 -5.46
CA TRP A 421 7.65 20.48 -5.40
C TRP A 421 8.22 19.43 -4.47
N VAL A 422 9.01 18.52 -5.03
CA VAL A 422 9.61 17.40 -4.28
C VAL A 422 11.10 17.28 -4.59
N ASP A 423 11.86 16.70 -3.67
CA ASP A 423 13.26 16.37 -3.87
C ASP A 423 13.43 15.17 -4.83
N MET A 424 14.68 14.81 -5.11
CA MET A 424 15.00 13.68 -5.99
C MET A 424 14.42 12.34 -5.52
N ASP A 425 14.04 12.23 -4.24
CA ASP A 425 13.44 11.04 -3.63
C ASP A 425 11.89 11.14 -3.52
N PHE A 426 11.29 12.15 -4.14
CA PHE A 426 9.84 12.45 -4.11
C PHE A 426 9.33 12.77 -2.69
N ASN A 427 10.17 13.39 -1.85
CA ASN A 427 9.76 13.93 -0.56
C ASN A 427 9.67 15.46 -0.62
N VAL A 428 8.92 16.07 0.29
CA VAL A 428 8.92 17.54 0.42
C VAL A 428 10.34 17.99 0.78
N HIS A 429 10.90 18.90 -0.01
CA HIS A 429 12.22 19.42 0.29
C HIS A 429 12.23 20.10 1.66
N PRO A 430 13.26 19.91 2.50
CA PRO A 430 13.26 20.48 3.85
C PRO A 430 13.22 22.02 3.90
N TRP A 431 13.57 22.67 2.78
CA TRP A 431 13.54 24.13 2.62
C TRP A 431 12.24 24.66 2.03
N CYS A 432 11.26 23.79 1.78
CA CYS A 432 9.92 24.21 1.38
C CYS A 432 9.20 24.89 2.55
N PRO A 433 8.50 26.02 2.32
CA PRO A 433 7.59 26.60 3.29
C PRO A 433 6.38 25.67 3.53
N PRO A 434 5.54 25.97 4.54
CA PRO A 434 4.30 25.23 4.78
C PRO A 434 3.38 25.14 3.54
N ALA A 435 2.62 24.04 3.47
CA ALA A 435 1.97 23.54 2.25
C ALA A 435 1.09 24.55 1.47
N ASN A 436 0.46 25.51 2.16
CA ASN A 436 -0.54 26.41 1.58
C ASN A 436 0.00 27.32 0.46
N THR A 437 1.33 27.49 0.36
CA THR A 437 1.98 28.35 -0.65
C THR A 437 2.61 27.57 -1.80
N LEU A 438 2.64 26.23 -1.75
CA LEU A 438 3.45 25.43 -2.66
C LEU A 438 2.75 25.15 -4.00
N ALA A 439 1.43 25.09 -4.03
CA ALA A 439 0.71 24.56 -5.18
C ALA A 439 0.68 25.52 -6.39
N SER A 440 0.63 26.83 -6.15
CA SER A 440 0.46 27.84 -7.20
C SER A 440 1.77 28.47 -7.69
N ALA A 441 2.90 28.25 -7.02
CA ALA A 441 4.17 28.85 -7.42
C ALA A 441 4.61 28.42 -8.83
N ASP A 442 5.15 29.34 -9.64
CA ASP A 442 5.66 29.05 -10.99
C ASP A 442 7.09 28.49 -11.00
N LYS A 443 7.83 28.76 -9.91
CA LYS A 443 9.20 28.29 -9.67
C LYS A 443 9.25 27.60 -8.31
N PRO A 444 10.26 26.75 -8.05
CA PRO A 444 10.39 26.10 -6.76
C PRO A 444 10.40 27.13 -5.61
N PRO A 445 9.41 27.09 -4.70
CA PRO A 445 9.25 28.09 -3.64
C PRO A 445 10.14 27.77 -2.43
N ILE A 446 11.32 27.18 -2.63
CA ILE A 446 12.21 26.89 -1.51
C ILE A 446 12.94 28.14 -1.05
N ARG A 447 13.11 28.27 0.26
CA ARG A 447 13.86 29.37 0.87
C ARG A 447 15.19 28.82 1.36
N ALA A 448 16.29 29.33 0.80
CA ALA A 448 17.61 28.98 1.29
C ALA A 448 17.71 29.31 2.79
N PRO A 449 18.46 28.52 3.58
CA PRO A 449 18.82 28.93 4.92
C PRO A 449 19.57 30.26 4.90
N VAL A 450 19.52 31.00 6.02
CA VAL A 450 20.26 32.26 6.18
C VAL A 450 21.73 32.05 5.84
N GLY A 451 22.30 32.97 5.05
CA GLY A 451 23.69 32.91 4.59
C GLY A 451 23.91 32.20 3.24
N TRP A 452 22.85 31.68 2.60
CA TRP A 452 22.90 31.22 1.22
C TRP A 452 22.19 32.19 0.28
N GLU A 453 22.81 32.45 -0.87
CA GLU A 453 22.22 33.22 -1.96
C GLU A 453 21.90 32.28 -3.12
N ALA A 454 20.71 32.42 -3.69
CA ALA A 454 20.26 31.64 -4.84
C ALA A 454 20.66 32.34 -6.13
N GLU A 455 21.36 31.65 -7.03
CA GLU A 455 21.70 32.19 -8.36
C GLU A 455 20.49 32.22 -9.31
N GLY A 456 19.40 31.56 -8.92
CA GLY A 456 18.16 31.51 -9.67
C GLY A 456 17.83 30.10 -10.15
N TRP A 457 16.53 29.81 -10.22
CA TRP A 457 16.03 28.53 -10.69
C TRP A 457 16.06 28.44 -12.22
N VAL A 458 16.71 27.40 -12.71
CA VAL A 458 16.72 27.02 -14.12
C VAL A 458 16.07 25.64 -14.31
N VAL A 459 15.45 25.44 -15.47
CA VAL A 459 14.96 24.11 -15.86
C VAL A 459 16.18 23.28 -16.29
N ALA A 460 16.47 22.22 -15.55
CA ALA A 460 17.61 21.35 -15.81
C ALA A 460 17.23 20.19 -16.75
N GLN A 461 18.24 19.56 -17.36
CA GLN A 461 18.02 18.35 -18.15
C GLN A 461 17.68 17.19 -17.21
N PRO A 462 16.47 16.59 -17.30
CA PRO A 462 16.14 15.41 -16.51
C PRO A 462 16.91 14.17 -17.03
N PRO A 463 17.15 13.17 -16.18
CA PRO A 463 17.65 11.86 -16.63
C PRO A 463 16.64 11.20 -17.58
N GLY A 464 17.11 10.72 -18.73
CA GLY A 464 16.28 10.06 -19.76
C GLY A 464 15.71 11.03 -20.80
N SER A 465 14.71 10.56 -21.56
CA SER A 465 14.06 11.37 -22.60
C SER A 465 13.08 12.38 -22.00
N CYS A 466 12.95 13.53 -22.65
CA CYS A 466 12.02 14.58 -22.31
C CYS A 466 11.53 15.29 -23.57
N ASP A 467 10.46 16.07 -23.47
CA ASP A 467 10.02 16.95 -24.55
C ASP A 467 10.90 18.23 -24.65
N SER A 468 10.50 19.15 -25.53
CA SER A 468 11.17 20.46 -25.71
C SER A 468 11.06 21.37 -24.48
N GLY A 469 10.03 21.20 -23.65
CA GLY A 469 9.84 21.89 -22.38
C GLY A 469 10.55 21.22 -21.19
N ARG A 470 11.34 20.17 -21.45
CA ARG A 470 11.99 19.32 -20.45
C ARG A 470 11.01 18.59 -19.51
N TRP A 471 9.78 18.38 -19.95
CA TRP A 471 8.82 17.52 -19.27
C TRP A 471 9.08 16.06 -19.60
N GLN A 472 8.88 15.22 -18.60
CA GLN A 472 8.76 13.77 -18.77
C GLN A 472 7.38 13.33 -18.31
N TYR A 473 6.86 12.27 -18.91
CA TYR A 473 5.49 11.82 -18.74
C TYR A 473 5.42 10.37 -18.28
N SER A 474 4.42 10.04 -17.47
CA SER A 474 4.18 8.68 -16.97
C SER A 474 2.71 8.45 -16.68
N SER A 475 2.29 7.18 -16.58
CA SER A 475 0.93 6.83 -16.19
C SER A 475 0.65 7.15 -14.72
N ASP A 476 1.70 7.16 -13.89
CA ASP A 476 1.65 7.43 -12.45
C ASP A 476 2.96 8.11 -11.97
N LEU A 477 2.99 8.57 -10.71
CA LEU A 477 4.15 9.19 -10.06
C LEU A 477 5.21 8.15 -9.68
N ASN A 478 5.88 7.63 -10.70
CA ASN A 478 6.93 6.62 -10.56
C ASN A 478 8.25 7.22 -10.07
N ARG A 479 8.92 6.56 -9.12
CA ARG A 479 10.29 6.94 -8.71
C ARG A 479 11.35 6.53 -9.72
N SER A 480 11.13 5.43 -10.45
CA SER A 480 12.08 4.93 -11.42
C SER A 480 12.06 5.78 -12.69
N ASP A 481 13.21 6.33 -13.06
CA ASP A 481 13.37 7.13 -14.28
C ASP A 481 13.01 6.35 -15.55
N LYS A 482 13.08 5.01 -15.52
CA LYS A 482 12.73 4.14 -16.66
C LYS A 482 11.24 4.17 -17.03
N ARG A 483 10.37 4.66 -16.14
CA ARG A 483 8.92 4.74 -16.35
C ARG A 483 8.48 6.11 -16.89
N TRP A 484 9.43 6.97 -17.21
CA TRP A 484 9.19 8.32 -17.72
C TRP A 484 9.63 8.41 -19.18
N GLY A 485 8.77 8.98 -20.03
CA GLY A 485 9.04 9.19 -21.45
C GLY A 485 8.83 10.64 -21.90
N SER A 486 9.13 10.93 -23.15
CA SER A 486 8.98 12.27 -23.76
C SER A 486 7.60 12.55 -24.35
N GLN A 487 6.74 11.54 -24.51
CA GLN A 487 5.43 11.67 -25.14
C GLN A 487 4.33 11.83 -24.09
N SER A 488 3.39 12.76 -24.31
CA SER A 488 2.29 13.01 -23.37
C SER A 488 1.04 12.14 -23.62
N THR A 489 0.95 11.49 -24.78
CA THR A 489 -0.24 10.74 -25.21
C THR A 489 -0.56 9.59 -24.26
N GLY A 490 -1.78 9.59 -23.71
CA GLY A 490 -2.26 8.53 -22.82
C GLY A 490 -1.68 8.54 -21.40
N LEU A 491 -0.90 9.56 -21.02
CA LEU A 491 -0.23 9.64 -19.73
C LEU A 491 -0.85 10.70 -18.81
N GLY A 492 -1.06 10.34 -17.55
CA GLY A 492 -1.78 11.17 -16.56
C GLY A 492 -0.88 12.06 -15.70
N CYS A 493 0.42 11.76 -15.64
CA CYS A 493 1.40 12.45 -14.81
C CYS A 493 2.53 13.03 -15.65
N ARG A 494 3.06 14.18 -15.24
CA ARG A 494 4.29 14.75 -15.78
C ARG A 494 5.20 15.28 -14.69
N ARG A 495 6.51 15.28 -14.94
CA ARG A 495 7.52 15.90 -14.08
C ARG A 495 8.52 16.74 -14.87
N ARG A 496 9.06 17.77 -14.22
CA ARG A 496 10.13 18.63 -14.77
C ARG A 496 11.20 18.88 -13.72
N LEU A 497 12.47 18.75 -14.11
CA LEU A 497 13.59 18.94 -13.21
C LEU A 497 13.99 20.41 -13.17
N TRP A 498 14.08 20.94 -11.96
CA TRP A 498 14.59 22.28 -11.67
C TRP A 498 15.90 22.18 -10.93
N SER A 499 16.82 23.10 -11.21
CA SER A 499 18.10 23.19 -10.53
C SER A 499 18.38 24.65 -10.15
N CYS A 500 18.96 24.86 -8.98
CA CYS A 500 19.46 26.15 -8.54
C CYS A 500 20.78 25.94 -7.82
N ILE A 501 21.75 26.77 -8.17
CA ILE A 501 23.02 26.86 -7.46
C ILE A 501 22.79 27.82 -6.29
N PHE A 502 23.16 27.37 -5.10
CA PHE A 502 23.22 28.22 -3.93
C PHE A 502 24.68 28.43 -3.58
N THR A 503 25.06 29.69 -3.43
CA THR A 503 26.40 30.11 -3.06
C THR A 503 26.33 30.71 -1.67
N GLU A 504 27.23 30.26 -0.80
CA GLU A 504 27.37 30.76 0.55
C GLU A 504 27.82 32.23 0.49
N GLY A 505 26.98 33.14 0.98
CA GLY A 505 27.24 34.57 0.93
C GLY A 505 28.47 34.94 1.76
N CYS A 506 29.48 35.55 1.12
CA CYS A 506 30.65 36.11 1.82
C CYS A 506 30.34 37.41 2.57
N ARG A 507 29.15 38.01 2.36
CA ARG A 507 28.81 39.33 2.89
C ARG A 507 27.98 39.20 4.16
N LEU A 508 28.64 39.47 5.28
CA LEU A 508 27.98 40.11 6.40
C LEU A 508 28.34 41.59 6.32
N GLU A 509 27.43 42.39 5.79
CA GLU A 509 27.40 43.79 6.20
C GLU A 509 27.01 43.77 7.69
N LEU A 510 27.94 44.23 8.54
CA LEU A 510 27.85 44.28 9.99
C LEU A 510 26.68 45.15 10.47
#